data_AF-A0A5K1D1S9-F1
#
_entry.id   AF-A0A5K1D1S9-F1
#
_cell.length_a   1.000
_cell.length_b   1.000
_cell.length_c   1.000
_cell.angle_alpha   90.00
_cell.angle_beta   90.00
_cell.angle_gamma   90.00
#
_symmetry.space_group_name_H-M   'P 1'
#
loop_
_entity.id
_entity.type
_entity.pdbx_description
1 polymer ?
#
loop_
_entity_poly.entity_id
_entity_poly.type
_entity_poly.pdbx_seq_one_letter_code
_entity_poly.pdbx_strand_id
1 'polypeptide(L)'
;IVQVLLDQDPELSKTADPKHETPLIAAATMGHVEVVNVLLSKNSALLEISRTNGKNALHLAARRGHREVVKALLEKDPQLARRTDRKGQTALHMAVKGTDCEVVKMLLDADAAIVMLPDRNGNTALHVATRKKRVE
;
A
#
# COMPACT_ATOMS: atom_id res chain seq x y z
N ILE A 1 16.63 -15.66 -5.23
CA ILE A 1 17.53 -14.99 -4.25
C ILE A 1 16.79 -14.65 -2.95
N VAL A 2 15.64 -13.95 -2.98
CA VAL A 2 14.84 -13.64 -1.77
C VAL A 2 14.59 -14.89 -0.92
N GLN A 3 14.09 -15.97 -1.52
CA GLN A 3 13.81 -17.22 -0.80
C GLN A 3 15.05 -17.79 -0.12
N VAL A 4 16.19 -17.83 -0.84
CA VAL A 4 17.47 -18.32 -0.31
C VAL A 4 17.91 -17.53 0.93
N LEU A 5 17.75 -16.20 0.92
CA LEU A 5 18.09 -15.36 2.08
C LEU A 5 17.14 -15.61 3.25
N LEU A 6 15.83 -15.74 2.99
CA LEU A 6 14.84 -16.03 4.04
C LEU A 6 14.97 -17.45 4.61
N ASP A 7 15.48 -18.41 3.83
CA ASP A 7 15.77 -19.75 4.32
C ASP A 7 17.02 -19.78 5.21
N GLN A 8 17.95 -18.83 5.05
CA GLN A 8 19.08 -18.63 5.96
C GLN A 8 18.66 -17.95 7.25
N ASP A 9 17.86 -16.88 7.16
CA ASP A 9 17.29 -16.19 8.33
C ASP A 9 15.90 -15.60 8.00
N PRO A 10 14.81 -16.20 8.50
CA PRO A 10 13.44 -15.70 8.30
C PRO A 10 13.19 -14.30 8.87
N GLU A 11 13.94 -13.88 9.90
CA GLU A 11 13.77 -12.57 10.54
C GLU A 11 14.22 -11.42 9.64
N LEU A 12 14.99 -11.71 8.59
CA LEU A 12 15.32 -10.73 7.54
C LEU A 12 14.08 -10.09 6.92
N SER A 13 12.95 -10.80 6.90
CA SER A 13 11.67 -10.28 6.40
C SER A 13 11.16 -9.05 7.18
N LYS A 14 11.55 -8.89 8.45
CA LYS A 14 11.14 -7.79 9.35
C LYS A 14 12.16 -6.67 9.45
N THR A 15 13.35 -6.84 8.86
CA THR A 15 14.37 -5.79 8.85
C THR A 15 13.82 -4.52 8.21
N ALA A 16 14.29 -3.36 8.67
CA ALA A 16 13.83 -2.08 8.16
C ALA A 16 14.99 -1.08 8.07
N ASP A 17 14.99 -0.27 7.01
CA ASP A 17 15.95 0.83 6.86
C ASP A 17 15.65 1.99 7.86
N PRO A 18 16.47 3.07 7.91
CA PRO A 18 16.20 4.22 8.79
C PRO A 18 14.85 4.94 8.56
N LYS A 19 14.21 4.75 7.39
CA LYS A 19 12.88 5.26 7.07
C LYS A 19 11.78 4.22 7.38
N HIS A 20 12.15 3.15 8.08
CA HIS A 20 11.33 2.01 8.43
C HIS A 20 10.73 1.32 7.20
N GLU A 21 11.51 1.24 6.12
CA GLU A 21 11.16 0.51 4.91
C GLU A 21 11.57 -0.96 5.05
N THR A 22 10.57 -1.85 5.13
CA THR A 22 10.76 -3.30 5.16
C THR A 22 10.89 -3.87 3.74
N PRO A 23 11.40 -5.10 3.58
CA PRO A 23 11.37 -5.81 2.30
C PRO A 23 10.00 -5.84 1.63
N LEU A 24 8.92 -5.99 2.40
CA LEU A 24 7.55 -5.95 1.87
C LEU A 24 7.20 -4.57 1.29
N ILE A 25 7.53 -3.49 2.01
CA ILE A 25 7.28 -2.12 1.57
C ILE A 25 8.10 -1.81 0.32
N ALA A 26 9.37 -2.24 0.26
CA ALA A 26 10.23 -2.08 -0.90
C ALA A 26 9.68 -2.82 -2.13
N ALA A 27 9.35 -4.11 -1.99
CA ALA A 27 8.78 -4.93 -3.05
C ALA A 27 7.45 -4.35 -3.56
N ALA A 28 6.59 -3.87 -2.65
CA ALA A 28 5.33 -3.24 -3.01
C ALA A 28 5.51 -1.90 -3.74
N THR A 29 6.55 -1.13 -3.38
CA THR A 29 6.88 0.14 -4.03
C THR A 29 7.46 -0.05 -5.43
N MET A 30 8.11 -1.19 -5.69
CA MET A 30 8.70 -1.54 -6.99
C MET A 30 7.79 -2.42 -7.87
N GLY A 31 6.65 -2.89 -7.34
CA GLY A 31 5.70 -3.69 -8.10
C GLY A 31 6.05 -5.18 -8.22
N HIS A 32 6.91 -5.71 -7.35
CA HIS A 32 7.36 -7.10 -7.40
C HIS A 32 6.38 -8.05 -6.71
N VAL A 33 5.28 -8.39 -7.40
CA VAL A 33 4.16 -9.19 -6.83
C VAL A 33 4.60 -10.57 -6.33
N GLU A 34 5.50 -11.25 -7.04
CA GLU A 34 6.00 -12.57 -6.61
C GLU A 34 6.74 -12.48 -5.27
N VAL A 35 7.56 -11.43 -5.09
CA VAL A 35 8.28 -11.17 -3.84
C VAL A 35 7.31 -10.82 -2.71
N VAL A 36 6.28 -10.02 -2.99
CA VAL A 36 5.20 -9.72 -2.03
C VAL A 36 4.51 -11.00 -1.58
N ASN A 37 4.14 -11.89 -2.50
CA ASN A 37 3.49 -13.15 -2.19
C ASN A 37 4.38 -14.07 -1.34
N VAL A 38 5.67 -14.18 -1.69
CA VAL A 38 6.63 -14.96 -0.90
C VAL A 38 6.74 -14.42 0.52
N LEU A 39 6.92 -13.11 0.70
CA LEU A 39 7.04 -12.49 2.02
C LEU A 39 5.79 -12.70 2.87
N LEU A 40 4.60 -12.50 2.28
CA LEU A 40 3.33 -12.68 2.98
C LEU A 40 2.99 -14.15 3.27
N SER A 41 3.49 -15.09 2.46
CA SER A 41 3.35 -16.52 2.75
C SER A 41 4.16 -16.97 3.97
N LYS A 42 5.26 -16.28 4.26
CA LYS A 42 6.12 -16.55 5.42
C LYS A 42 5.64 -15.83 6.67
N ASN A 43 5.17 -14.59 6.53
CA ASN A 43 4.69 -13.79 7.66
C ASN A 43 3.68 -12.73 7.21
N SER A 44 2.39 -12.95 7.50
CA SER A 44 1.33 -11.99 7.20
C SER A 44 1.37 -10.73 8.08
N ALA A 45 1.97 -10.78 9.27
CA ALA A 45 2.09 -9.63 10.17
C ALA A 45 2.96 -8.50 9.59
N LEU A 46 3.68 -8.74 8.49
CA LEU A 46 4.39 -7.70 7.75
C LEU A 46 3.44 -6.61 7.21
N LEU A 47 2.15 -6.92 7.01
CA LEU A 47 1.11 -5.96 6.60
C LEU A 47 0.86 -4.86 7.66
N GLU A 48 1.15 -5.16 8.93
CA GLU A 48 1.01 -4.22 10.04
C GLU A 48 2.08 -3.12 10.03
N ILE A 49 3.19 -3.35 9.30
CA ILE A 49 4.35 -2.47 9.33
C ILE A 49 4.16 -1.30 8.37
N SER A 50 4.56 -0.12 8.82
CA SER A 50 4.51 1.11 8.02
C SER A 50 5.78 1.93 8.20
N ARG A 51 6.12 2.72 7.18
CA ARG A 51 7.26 3.64 7.23
C ARG A 51 7.14 4.65 8.37
N THR A 52 8.21 5.39 8.63
CA THR A 52 8.19 6.51 9.58
C THR A 52 7.16 7.59 9.28
N ASN A 53 6.59 7.67 8.07
CA ASN A 53 5.49 8.58 7.75
C ASN A 53 4.10 7.94 7.83
N GLY A 54 4.00 6.70 8.33
CA GLY A 54 2.77 5.92 8.44
C GLY A 54 2.32 5.23 7.15
N LYS A 55 3.07 5.36 6.05
CA LYS A 55 2.72 4.68 4.79
C LYS A 55 3.11 3.21 4.85
N ASN A 56 2.12 2.34 4.73
CA ASN A 56 2.31 0.90 4.56
C ASN A 56 2.55 0.53 3.08
N ALA A 57 2.69 -0.78 2.82
CA ALA A 57 2.88 -1.32 1.47
C ALA A 57 1.78 -0.89 0.47
N LEU A 58 0.51 -0.94 0.88
CA LEU A 58 -0.63 -0.60 0.02
C LEU A 58 -0.63 0.88 -0.39
N HIS A 59 -0.27 1.80 0.50
CA HIS A 59 -0.14 3.23 0.17
C HIS A 59 0.85 3.47 -0.97
N LEU A 60 1.98 2.78 -0.95
CA LEU A 60 3.05 2.98 -1.93
C LEU A 60 2.76 2.26 -3.24
N ALA A 61 2.27 1.02 -3.19
CA ALA A 61 1.81 0.30 -4.37
C ALA A 61 0.69 1.07 -5.09
N ALA A 62 -0.28 1.59 -4.34
CA ALA A 62 -1.39 2.36 -4.89
C ALA A 62 -0.92 3.67 -5.54
N ARG A 63 0.00 4.40 -4.90
CA ARG A 63 0.60 5.60 -5.50
C ARG A 63 1.35 5.31 -6.80
N ARG A 64 1.98 4.14 -6.89
CA ARG A 64 2.80 3.76 -8.05
C ARG A 64 2.01 3.08 -9.17
N GLY A 65 0.74 2.71 -8.94
CA GLY A 65 -0.08 2.03 -9.95
C GLY A 65 0.20 0.53 -10.06
N HIS A 66 0.77 -0.10 -9.02
CA HIS A 66 1.12 -1.52 -9.09
C HIS A 66 -0.10 -2.41 -8.81
N ARG A 67 -0.92 -2.61 -9.85
CA ARG A 67 -2.23 -3.28 -9.76
C ARG A 67 -2.18 -4.66 -9.10
N GLU A 68 -1.27 -5.52 -9.54
CA GLU A 68 -1.13 -6.89 -9.04
C GLU A 68 -0.72 -6.93 -7.57
N VAL A 69 0.17 -6.00 -7.16
CA VAL A 69 0.55 -5.85 -5.76
C VAL A 69 -0.63 -5.35 -4.93
N VAL A 70 -1.37 -4.35 -5.41
CA VAL A 70 -2.58 -3.83 -4.72
C VAL A 70 -3.58 -4.96 -4.50
N LYS A 71 -3.85 -5.75 -5.55
CA LYS A 71 -4.72 -6.92 -5.47
C LYS A 71 -4.21 -7.94 -4.45
N ALA A 72 -2.95 -8.35 -4.54
CA ALA A 72 -2.36 -9.34 -3.62
C ALA A 72 -2.40 -8.88 -2.15
N LEU A 73 -2.16 -7.59 -1.89
CA LEU A 73 -2.24 -7.04 -0.53
C LEU A 73 -3.68 -7.04 0.01
N LEU A 74 -4.65 -6.65 -0.80
CA LEU A 74 -6.07 -6.61 -0.41
C LEU A 74 -6.68 -8.01 -0.25
N GLU A 75 -6.25 -8.99 -1.05
CA GLU A 75 -6.65 -10.39 -0.89
C GLU A 75 -6.17 -10.98 0.45
N LYS A 76 -5.06 -10.47 1.01
CA LYS A 76 -4.54 -10.89 2.32
C LYS A 76 -5.16 -10.14 3.48
N ASP A 77 -5.37 -8.84 3.34
CA ASP A 77 -6.07 -8.01 4.33
C ASP A 77 -6.90 -6.91 3.64
N PRO A 78 -8.22 -7.10 3.46
CA PRO A 78 -9.09 -6.06 2.90
C PRO A 78 -9.15 -4.79 3.77
N GLN A 79 -8.97 -4.90 5.10
CA GLN A 79 -9.00 -3.74 6.00
C GLN A 79 -7.81 -2.81 5.80
N LEU A 80 -6.77 -3.26 5.09
CA LEU A 80 -5.62 -2.45 4.74
C LEU A 80 -6.01 -1.19 3.94
N ALA A 81 -7.11 -1.25 3.17
CA ALA A 81 -7.66 -0.11 2.42
C ALA A 81 -8.09 1.07 3.32
N ARG A 82 -8.51 0.78 4.56
CA ARG A 82 -8.98 1.78 5.55
C ARG A 82 -7.85 2.39 6.37
N ARG A 83 -6.67 1.78 6.39
CA ARG A 83 -5.54 2.29 7.18
C ARG A 83 -5.05 3.62 6.62
N THR A 84 -4.63 4.50 7.53
CA THR A 84 -4.20 5.85 7.19
C THR A 84 -2.74 6.09 7.54
N ASP A 85 -2.05 6.88 6.71
CA ASP A 85 -0.73 7.41 7.05
C ASP A 85 -0.78 8.52 8.13
N ARG A 86 0.37 9.10 8.51
CA ARG A 86 0.43 10.17 9.52
C ARG A 86 -0.32 11.45 9.12
N LYS A 87 -0.70 11.61 7.85
CA LYS A 87 -1.52 12.73 7.37
C LYS A 87 -3.01 12.36 7.32
N GLY A 88 -3.40 11.17 7.79
CA GLY A 88 -4.77 10.66 7.69
C GLY A 88 -5.12 10.15 6.29
N GLN A 89 -4.14 10.01 5.39
CA GLN A 89 -4.42 9.64 4.01
C GLN A 89 -4.48 8.13 3.88
N THR A 90 -5.55 7.61 3.28
CA THR A 90 -5.68 6.18 2.91
C THR A 90 -4.93 5.87 1.61
N ALA A 91 -4.89 4.58 1.24
CA ALA A 91 -4.40 4.16 -0.07
C ALA A 91 -5.16 4.81 -1.24
N LEU A 92 -6.46 5.10 -1.09
CA LEU A 92 -7.25 5.79 -2.12
C LEU A 92 -6.72 7.21 -2.40
N HIS A 93 -6.37 7.96 -1.35
CA HIS A 93 -5.74 9.27 -1.50
C HIS A 93 -4.38 9.19 -2.20
N MET A 94 -3.67 8.08 -2.05
CA MET A 94 -2.39 7.84 -2.71
C MET A 94 -2.58 7.44 -4.19
N ALA A 95 -3.57 6.60 -4.51
CA ALA A 95 -3.94 6.23 -5.88
C ALA A 95 -4.28 7.46 -6.72
N VAL A 96 -5.05 8.40 -6.14
CA VAL A 96 -5.38 9.71 -6.74
C VAL A 96 -4.16 10.66 -6.81
N LYS A 97 -2.99 10.25 -6.32
CA LYS A 97 -1.70 10.94 -6.58
C LYS A 97 -0.81 10.16 -7.56
N GLY A 98 -1.17 8.93 -7.93
CA GLY A 98 -0.48 8.07 -8.89
C GLY A 98 -0.85 8.34 -10.36
N THR A 99 -0.75 7.40 -11.28
CA THR A 99 -1.15 7.62 -12.69
C THR A 99 -2.19 6.63 -13.18
N ASP A 100 -2.60 5.70 -12.32
CA ASP A 100 -3.39 4.54 -12.70
C ASP A 100 -4.76 4.55 -12.02
N CYS A 101 -5.79 4.87 -12.79
CA CYS A 101 -7.17 4.95 -12.33
C CYS A 101 -7.75 3.58 -11.97
N GLU A 102 -7.19 2.50 -12.49
CA GLU A 102 -7.67 1.16 -12.18
C GLU A 102 -7.40 0.79 -10.72
N VAL A 103 -6.32 1.32 -10.14
CA VAL A 103 -6.06 1.19 -8.69
C VAL A 103 -7.15 1.86 -7.86
N VAL A 104 -7.70 2.99 -8.32
CA VAL A 104 -8.81 3.68 -7.64
C VAL A 104 -10.02 2.75 -7.62
N LYS A 105 -10.36 2.13 -8.76
CA LYS A 105 -11.48 1.17 -8.85
C LYS A 105 -11.26 -0.04 -7.95
N MET A 106 -10.11 -0.70 -8.02
CA MET A 106 -9.81 -1.86 -7.17
C MET A 106 -9.92 -1.55 -5.67
N LEU A 107 -9.50 -0.36 -5.24
CA LEU A 107 -9.63 0.05 -3.84
C LEU A 107 -11.09 0.28 -3.45
N LEU A 108 -11.91 0.85 -4.34
CA LEU A 108 -13.34 1.04 -4.12
C LEU A 108 -14.13 -0.27 -4.19
N ASP A 109 -13.72 -1.21 -5.03
CA ASP A 109 -14.31 -2.55 -5.11
C ASP A 109 -14.02 -3.35 -3.84
N ALA A 110 -12.84 -3.16 -3.23
CA ALA A 110 -12.49 -3.77 -1.95
C ALA A 110 -13.28 -3.16 -0.78
N ASP A 111 -13.50 -1.84 -0.79
CA ASP A 111 -14.36 -1.15 0.16
C ASP A 111 -14.83 0.21 -0.35
N ALA A 112 -16.08 0.29 -0.81
CA ALA A 112 -16.64 1.52 -1.35
C ALA A 112 -16.74 2.64 -0.29
N ALA A 113 -16.78 2.32 1.00
CA ALA A 113 -16.91 3.32 2.06
C ALA A 113 -15.67 4.23 2.18
N ILE A 114 -14.50 3.78 1.71
CA ILE A 114 -13.27 4.59 1.80
C ILE A 114 -13.33 5.88 0.97
N VAL A 115 -14.27 5.99 0.02
CA VAL A 115 -14.47 7.19 -0.80
C VAL A 115 -14.81 8.42 0.04
N MET A 116 -15.49 8.21 1.18
CA MET A 116 -15.92 9.28 2.09
C MET A 116 -14.93 9.56 3.22
N LEU A 117 -13.87 8.76 3.36
CA LEU A 117 -12.89 8.95 4.44
C LEU A 117 -12.06 10.22 4.20
N PRO A 118 -12.06 11.18 5.14
CA PRO A 118 -11.25 12.38 5.04
C PRO A 118 -9.83 12.16 5.57
N ASP A 119 -8.86 12.88 5.02
CA ASP A 119 -7.55 13.06 5.64
C ASP A 119 -7.61 14.03 6.84
N ARG A 120 -6.48 14.23 7.54
CA ARG A 120 -6.44 15.10 8.74
C ARG A 120 -6.83 16.56 8.47
N ASN A 121 -6.87 16.97 7.20
CA ASN A 121 -7.27 18.31 6.78
C ASN A 121 -8.71 18.33 6.27
N GLY A 122 -9.50 17.28 6.50
CA GLY A 122 -10.88 17.16 6.03
C GLY A 122 -11.03 16.85 4.54
N ASN A 123 -9.94 16.56 3.83
CA ASN A 123 -10.01 16.31 2.39
C ASN A 123 -10.30 14.84 2.11
N THR A 124 -11.34 14.55 1.33
CA THR A 124 -11.53 13.23 0.71
C THR A 124 -10.62 13.04 -0.51
N ALA A 125 -10.60 11.82 -1.06
CA ALA A 125 -9.88 11.53 -2.30
C ALA A 125 -10.31 12.44 -3.47
N LEU A 126 -11.60 12.81 -3.55
CA LEU A 126 -12.11 13.72 -4.58
C LEU A 126 -11.50 15.12 -4.47
N HIS A 127 -11.34 15.68 -3.26
CA HIS A 127 -10.65 16.96 -3.06
C HIS A 127 -9.19 16.91 -3.57
N VAL A 128 -8.53 15.75 -3.47
CA VAL A 128 -7.18 15.55 -4.02
C VAL A 128 -7.22 15.51 -5.56
N ALA A 129 -8.18 14.79 -6.15
CA ALA A 129 -8.35 14.70 -7.60
C ALA A 129 -8.59 16.08 -8.24
N THR A 130 -9.50 16.88 -7.67
CA THR A 130 -9.82 18.23 -8.15
C THR A 130 -8.59 19.13 -8.16
N ARG A 131 -7.81 19.15 -7.06
CA ARG A 131 -6.56 19.94 -6.98
C ARG A 131 -5.49 19.46 -7.95
N LYS A 132 -5.53 18.19 -8.34
CA LYS A 132 -4.60 17.56 -9.28
C LYS A 132 -5.08 17.58 -10.73
N LYS A 133 -6.26 18.16 -11.00
CA LYS A 133 -6.89 18.21 -12.34
C LYS A 133 -7.05 16.81 -12.97
N ARG A 134 -7.42 15.82 -12.17
CA ARG A 134 -7.69 14.46 -12.65
C ARG A 134 -9.16 14.31 -12.98
N VAL A 135 -9.43 14.03 -14.25
CA VAL A 135 -10.78 13.84 -14.78
C VAL A 135 -11.13 12.36 -14.82
N GLU A 136 -10.14 11.51 -15.13
CA GLU A 136 -10.24 10.05 -15.15
C GLU A 136 -9.57 9.44 -13.91
#